data_AF-A0A2N2L6S1-F1
#
_entry.id   AF-A0A2N2L6S1-F1
#
_cell.length_a   1.000
_cell.length_b   1.000
_cell.length_c   1.000
_cell.angle_alpha   90.00
_cell.angle_beta   90.00
_cell.angle_gamma   90.00
#
_symmetry.space_group_name_H-M   'P 1'
#
loop_
_entity.id
_entity.type
_entity.pdbx_description
1 polymer ?
#
loop_
_entity_poly.entity_id
_entity_poly.type
_entity_poly.pdbx_seq_one_letter_code
_entity_poly.pdbx_strand_id
1 'polypeptide(L)'
;MIPDNDHDIRTAARQKIKTTVDFFIDGDIEKATSIDVSQSGIRFETPEPIKVRMRLTVSGEPKEFYSRLVWAKKNPDGTMSYGFEFIPDDDECVF
;
A
#
# COMPACT_ATOMS: atom_id res chain seq x y z
N MET A 1 -15.14 29.32 -13.80
CA MET A 1 -15.11 27.88 -14.14
C MET A 1 -13.67 27.55 -14.49
N ILE A 2 -12.93 26.95 -13.56
CA ILE A 2 -11.54 26.54 -13.78
C ILE A 2 -11.62 25.07 -14.20
N PRO A 3 -11.01 24.64 -15.31
CA PRO A 3 -11.00 23.23 -15.65
C PRO A 3 -10.00 22.53 -14.72
N ASP A 4 -10.51 21.63 -13.87
CA ASP A 4 -9.70 20.67 -13.14
C ASP A 4 -9.06 19.72 -14.15
N ASN A 5 -7.84 20.05 -14.54
CA ASN A 5 -7.00 19.21 -15.36
C ASN A 5 -6.35 18.16 -14.45
N ASP A 6 -7.16 17.20 -13.99
CA ASP A 6 -6.69 16.03 -13.23
C ASP A 6 -6.00 15.09 -14.22
N HIS A 7 -4.72 15.36 -14.49
CA HIS A 7 -3.87 14.43 -15.20
C HIS A 7 -3.68 13.19 -14.33
N ASP A 8 -4.55 12.21 -14.55
CA ASP A 8 -4.43 10.89 -13.95
C ASP A 8 -3.15 10.21 -14.47
N ILE A 9 -2.05 10.38 -13.73
CA ILE A 9 -0.73 9.78 -14.04
C ILE A 9 -0.66 8.27 -13.76
N ARG A 10 -1.81 7.60 -13.56
CA ARG A 10 -1.86 6.16 -13.28
C ARG A 10 -1.51 5.37 -14.53
N THR A 11 -0.62 4.39 -14.38
CA THR A 11 -0.22 3.47 -15.45
C THR A 11 -1.20 2.33 -15.68
N ALA A 12 -2.21 2.15 -14.81
CA ALA A 12 -3.21 1.08 -14.89
C ALA A 12 -4.59 1.51 -14.37
N ALA A 13 -5.65 0.91 -14.93
CA ALA A 13 -7.03 1.13 -14.53
C ALA A 13 -7.32 0.54 -13.12
N ARG A 14 -8.13 1.24 -12.32
CA ARG A 14 -8.56 0.78 -10.99
C ARG A 14 -10.02 0.35 -11.01
N GLN A 15 -10.29 -0.86 -10.53
CA GLN A 15 -11.66 -1.32 -10.29
C GLN A 15 -12.05 -1.04 -8.84
N LYS A 16 -13.20 -0.40 -8.62
CA LYS A 16 -13.76 -0.21 -7.28
C LYS A 16 -14.36 -1.54 -6.81
N ILE A 17 -13.79 -2.11 -5.76
CA ILE A 17 -14.31 -3.34 -5.12
C ILE A 17 -14.48 -3.04 -3.63
N LYS A 18 -15.59 -3.48 -3.04
CA LYS A 18 -15.83 -3.42 -1.60
C LYS A 18 -15.64 -4.82 -1.02
N THR A 19 -14.52 -5.05 -0.36
CA THR A 19 -14.17 -6.34 0.26
C THR A 19 -13.44 -6.12 1.58
N THR A 20 -13.36 -7.16 2.41
CA THR A 20 -12.51 -7.17 3.60
C THR A 20 -11.07 -7.43 3.18
N VAL A 21 -10.13 -6.68 3.78
CA VAL A 21 -8.70 -6.79 3.52
C VAL A 21 -7.98 -7.02 4.84
N ASP A 22 -7.29 -8.15 4.96
CA ASP A 22 -6.34 -8.38 6.03
C ASP A 22 -4.93 -8.12 5.47
N PHE A 23 -4.12 -7.34 6.18
CA PHE A 23 -2.73 -7.11 5.81
C PHE A 23 -1.80 -7.42 6.97
N PHE A 24 -0.70 -8.09 6.66
CA PHE A 24 0.37 -8.44 7.57
C PHE A 24 1.62 -7.70 7.10
N ILE A 25 2.17 -6.86 7.96
CA ILE A 25 3.52 -6.34 7.76
C ILE A 25 4.43 -7.52 8.09
N ASP A 26 4.95 -8.16 7.05
CA ASP A 26 5.79 -9.35 7.16
C ASP A 26 7.16 -8.91 7.66
N GLY A 27 7.24 -8.69 8.97
CA GLY A 27 8.41 -8.14 9.62
C GLY A 27 9.43 -9.21 9.98
N ASP A 28 10.10 -9.78 8.99
CA ASP A 28 11.54 -9.99 9.16
C ASP A 28 12.19 -8.62 9.43
N ILE A 29 13.32 -8.60 10.13
CA ILE A 29 13.95 -7.35 10.57
C ILE A 29 14.32 -6.47 9.37
N GLU A 30 13.49 -5.46 9.09
CA GLU A 30 13.75 -4.47 8.03
C GLU A 30 14.81 -3.46 8.49
N LYS A 31 15.83 -3.25 7.66
CA LYS A 31 16.92 -2.32 7.97
C LYS A 31 16.58 -0.90 7.52
N ALA A 32 16.45 0.01 8.48
CA ALA A 32 16.36 1.44 8.20
C ALA A 32 17.75 2.04 7.92
N THR A 33 17.81 3.01 7.01
CA THR A 33 19.02 3.78 6.64
C THR A 33 19.17 5.05 7.46
N SER A 34 18.06 5.61 7.95
CA SER A 34 18.04 6.85 8.75
C SER A 34 16.88 6.81 9.75
N ILE A 35 17.07 7.42 10.93
CA ILE A 35 16.04 7.56 11.96
C ILE A 35 16.02 9.00 12.50
N ASP A 36 14.82 9.54 12.69
CA ASP A 36 14.52 10.82 13.34
C ASP A 36 13.45 10.58 14.41
N VAL A 37 13.73 10.95 15.66
CA VAL A 37 12.94 10.57 16.83
C VAL A 37 12.56 11.80 17.64
N SER A 38 11.29 11.89 18.00
CA SER A 38 10.74 12.89 18.92
C SER A 38 10.01 12.22 20.09
N GLN A 39 9.59 13.02 21.08
CA GLN A 39 8.77 12.53 22.20
C GLN A 39 7.44 11.90 21.74
N SER A 40 6.95 12.26 20.54
CA SER A 40 5.63 11.88 20.05
C SER A 40 5.64 10.93 18.84
N GLY A 41 6.81 10.57 18.32
CA GLY A 41 6.88 9.75 17.11
C GLY A 41 8.30 9.54 16.59
N ILE A 42 8.38 8.64 15.62
CA ILE A 42 9.61 8.25 14.92
C ILE A 42 9.36 8.31 13.41
N ARG A 43 10.33 8.82 12.67
CA ARG A 43 10.42 8.75 11.22
C ARG A 43 11.68 7.94 10.89
N PHE A 44 11.57 7.01 9.95
CA PHE A 44 12.72 6.27 9.46
C PHE A 44 12.65 6.17 7.94
N GLU A 45 13.82 6.00 7.33
CA GLU A 45 13.99 5.81 5.89
C GLU A 45 14.47 4.37 5.66
N THR A 46 14.00 3.74 4.58
CA THR A 46 14.41 2.40 4.16
C THR A 46 14.91 2.46 2.71
N PRO A 47 15.82 1.56 2.28
CA PRO A 47 16.27 1.53 0.89
C PRO A 47 15.16 1.18 -0.09
N GLU A 48 14.22 0.34 0.34
CA GLU A 48 13.05 -0.07 -0.42
C GLU A 48 11.77 0.18 0.38
N PRO A 49 10.62 0.40 -0.28
CA PRO A 49 9.32 0.43 0.39
C PRO A 49 9.04 -0.83 1.22
N ILE A 50 8.34 -0.66 2.35
CA ILE A 50 7.98 -1.75 3.25
C ILE A 50 7.15 -2.80 2.49
N LYS A 51 7.59 -4.06 2.57
CA LYS A 51 6.84 -5.20 2.02
C LYS A 51 5.69 -5.57 2.95
N VAL A 52 4.54 -5.85 2.35
CA VAL A 52 3.30 -6.19 3.05
C VAL A 52 2.67 -7.40 2.36
N ARG A 53 2.39 -8.43 3.14
CA ARG A 53 1.59 -9.58 2.69
C ARG A 53 0.12 -9.26 2.91
N MET A 54 -0.66 -9.23 1.84
CA MET A 54 -2.09 -8.93 1.86
C MET A 54 -2.88 -10.20 1.59
N ARG A 55 -4.02 -10.36 2.28
CA ARG A 55 -5.02 -11.37 1.98
C ARG A 55 -6.33 -10.66 1.63
N LEU A 56 -6.79 -10.89 0.41
CA LEU A 56 -8.01 -10.31 -0.16
C LEU A 56 -9.01 -11.43 -0.42
N THR A 57 -10.27 -11.26 -0.01
CA THR A 57 -11.33 -12.15 -0.48
C THR A 57 -11.80 -11.70 -1.87
N VAL A 58 -11.47 -12.48 -2.90
CA VAL A 58 -11.86 -12.24 -4.29
C VAL A 58 -12.79 -13.37 -4.72
N SER A 59 -14.00 -13.04 -5.19
CA SER A 59 -15.01 -14.02 -5.59
C SER A 59 -15.37 -15.05 -4.50
N GLY A 60 -15.24 -14.68 -3.22
CA GLY A 60 -15.52 -15.56 -2.08
C GLY A 60 -14.33 -16.38 -1.61
N GLU A 61 -13.19 -16.36 -2.32
CA GLU A 61 -11.99 -17.09 -1.95
C GLU A 61 -10.88 -16.14 -1.44
N PRO A 62 -10.16 -16.50 -0.36
CA PRO A 62 -9.00 -15.74 0.07
C PRO A 62 -7.83 -15.95 -0.90
N LYS A 63 -7.32 -14.85 -1.45
CA LYS A 63 -6.09 -14.81 -2.25
C LYS A 63 -5.03 -14.00 -1.51
N GLU A 64 -3.80 -14.50 -1.54
CA GLU A 64 -2.65 -13.81 -0.95
C GLU A 64 -1.84 -13.08 -2.03
N PHE A 65 -1.30 -11.92 -1.66
CA PHE A 65 -0.50 -11.07 -2.54
C PHE A 65 0.61 -10.42 -1.75
N TYR A 66 1.79 -10.31 -2.34
CA TYR A 66 2.85 -9.46 -1.81
C TYR A 66 2.80 -8.07 -2.46
N SER A 67 3.03 -7.04 -1.67
CA SER A 67 2.99 -5.65 -2.14
C SER A 67 3.98 -4.77 -1.40
N ARG A 68 4.27 -3.60 -1.97
CA ARG A 68 5.10 -2.53 -1.42
C ARG A 68 4.22 -1.36 -1.00
N LEU A 69 4.39 -0.83 0.20
CA LEU A 69 3.71 0.40 0.65
C LEU A 69 4.37 1.64 0.00
N VAL A 70 3.71 2.23 -1.00
CA VAL A 70 4.24 3.37 -1.77
C VAL A 70 3.90 4.71 -1.13
N TRP A 71 2.71 4.83 -0.52
CA TRP A 71 2.33 6.05 0.20
C TRP A 71 1.27 5.80 1.27
N ALA A 72 1.23 6.67 2.28
CA ALA A 72 0.16 6.75 3.27
C ALA A 72 -0.27 8.20 3.43
N LYS A 73 -1.57 8.44 3.60
CA LYS A 73 -2.13 9.80 3.76
C LYS A 73 -3.25 9.78 4.79
N LYS A 74 -3.24 10.75 5.70
CA LYS A 74 -4.37 11.02 6.59
C LYS A 74 -5.41 11.88 5.85
N ASN A 75 -6.65 11.44 5.88
CA ASN A 75 -7.79 12.12 5.27
C ASN A 75 -8.35 13.20 6.23
N PRO A 76 -9.12 14.17 5.70
CA PRO A 76 -9.71 15.23 6.53
C PRO A 76 -10.65 14.74 7.63
N ASP A 77 -11.30 13.60 7.43
CA ASP A 77 -12.18 12.95 8.42
C ASP A 77 -11.41 12.12 9.47
N GLY A 78 -10.07 12.15 9.42
CA GLY A 78 -9.21 11.40 10.31
C GLY A 78 -8.94 9.96 9.90
N THR A 79 -9.57 9.46 8.82
CA THR A 79 -9.27 8.13 8.26
C THR A 79 -7.91 8.12 7.57
N MET A 80 -7.41 6.94 7.23
CA MET A 80 -6.14 6.77 6.52
C MET A 80 -6.40 6.16 5.14
N SER A 81 -5.62 6.60 4.16
CA SER A 81 -5.52 5.96 2.84
C SER A 81 -4.09 5.51 2.60
N TYR A 82 -3.96 4.34 1.97
CA TYR A 82 -2.68 3.71 1.69
C TYR A 82 -2.63 3.32 0.21
N GLY A 83 -1.48 3.55 -0.41
CA GLY A 83 -1.20 3.11 -1.77
C GLY A 83 -0.18 1.99 -1.75
N PHE A 84 -0.54 0.88 -2.39
CA PHE A 84 0.31 -0.29 -2.54
C PHE A 84 0.64 -0.54 -4.00
N GLU A 85 1.84 -1.07 -4.26
CA GLU A 85 2.26 -1.62 -5.55
C GLU A 85 2.42 -3.13 -5.39
N PHE A 86 1.76 -3.92 -6.22
CA PHE A 86 1.92 -5.38 -6.19
C PHE A 86 3.34 -5.78 -6.58
N ILE A 87 3.92 -6.71 -5.84
CA ILE A 87 5.13 -7.40 -6.24
C ILE A 87 4.67 -8.56 -7.13
N PRO A 88 5.12 -8.65 -8.39
CA PRO A 88 4.81 -9.80 -9.22
C PRO A 88 5.36 -11.06 -8.55
N ASP A 89 4.49 -11.99 -8.18
CA ASP A 89 4.88 -13.37 -7.94
C ASP A 89 4.93 -14.08 -9.31
N ASP A 90 5.94 -14.92 -9.52
CA ASP A 90 6.08 -15.75 -10.73
C ASP A 90 4.88 -16.72 -10.91
N ASP A 91 4.05 -16.88 -9.87
CA ASP A 91 2.78 -17.60 -9.92
C ASP A 91 1.61 -16.63 -10.14
N GLU A 92 1.31 -16.40 -11.42
CA GLU A 92 0.10 -15.78 -11.98
C GLU A 92 -0.51 -14.60 -11.17
N CYS A 93 -0.09 -13.39 -11.52
CA CYS A 93 -0.90 -12.18 -11.28
C CYS A 93 -2.24 -12.28 -12.04
N VAL A 94 -3.30 -12.75 -11.37
CA VAL A 94 -4.66 -12.80 -11.94
C VAL A 94 -5.52 -11.66 -11.37
N PHE A 95 -5.47 -10.52 -12.05
CA PHE A 95 -6.58 -9.58 -12.18
C PHE A 95 -6.77 -9.23 -13.65
#